data_AF-A0A8H7Z3M0-F1
#
_entry.id   AF-A0A8H7Z3M0-F1
#
_cell.length_a   1.000
_cell.length_b   1.000
_cell.length_c   1.000
_cell.angle_alpha   90.00
_cell.angle_beta   90.00
_cell.angle_gamma   90.00
#
_symmetry.space_group_name_H-M   'P 1'
#
loop_
_entity.id
_entity.type
_entity.pdbx_description
1 polymer ?
#
loop_
_entity_poly.entity_id
_entity_poly.type
_entity_poly.pdbx_seq_one_letter_code
_entity_poly.pdbx_strand_id
1 'polypeptide(L)'
;MRAIACGGWFRSIISAGQLNMKRPLKEVIPHVNLWRKGELVQPIDVPQHLYTEKFYLGDFGLSMKLGDLVIQKGYPPMPFCSPDRLHRQGPSFACDMWSYMVIFARLYFGYLPFPDQGQGEVSSMAKCLGPLPEQWKGLYTHSGALDSWYDQHQIPDPKYSLAAKI
;
A
#
# COMPACT_ATOMS: atom_id res chain seq x y z
N MET A 1 13.42 -0.36 -16.01
CA MET A 1 12.41 -0.90 -15.07
C MET A 1 12.31 0.08 -13.91
N ARG A 2 11.12 0.58 -13.55
CA ARG A 2 10.92 1.63 -12.52
C ARG A 2 10.30 1.00 -11.28
N ALA A 3 10.75 1.42 -10.10
CA ALA A 3 10.10 1.08 -8.84
C ALA A 3 8.90 2.01 -8.61
N ILE A 4 7.76 1.48 -8.16
CA ILE A 4 6.50 2.22 -7.99
C ILE A 4 6.12 2.21 -6.52
N ALA A 5 6.42 3.30 -5.83
CA ALA A 5 5.75 3.61 -4.58
C ALA A 5 4.33 4.09 -4.92
N CYS A 6 3.34 3.24 -4.73
CA CYS A 6 1.95 3.61 -4.94
C CYS A 6 1.55 4.76 -3.99
N GLY A 7 1.42 5.99 -4.47
CA GLY A 7 0.82 7.10 -3.74
C GLY A 7 -0.66 6.82 -3.45
N GLY A 8 -1.14 7.23 -2.28
CA GLY A 8 -2.42 6.78 -1.76
C GLY A 8 -3.64 7.36 -2.47
N TRP A 9 -4.21 6.61 -3.41
CA TRP A 9 -5.65 6.61 -3.78
C TRP A 9 -6.05 5.25 -4.39
N PHE A 10 -5.90 4.16 -3.62
CA PHE A 10 -6.36 2.83 -4.07
C PHE A 10 -7.87 2.66 -3.85
N ARG A 11 -8.67 3.33 -4.69
CA ARG A 11 -10.05 2.91 -4.97
C ARG A 11 -10.42 2.85 -6.46
N SER A 12 -9.50 3.18 -7.37
CA SER A 12 -9.83 3.16 -8.81
C SER A 12 -8.65 2.69 -9.64
N ILE A 13 -8.70 1.43 -10.10
CA ILE A 13 -7.92 1.00 -11.26
C ILE A 13 -8.64 1.57 -12.48
N ILE A 14 -8.00 2.49 -13.21
CA ILE A 14 -8.62 3.14 -14.36
C ILE A 14 -8.46 2.26 -15.61
N SER A 15 -9.59 1.81 -16.15
CA SER A 15 -9.72 1.26 -17.49
C SER A 15 -9.73 2.42 -18.49
N ALA A 16 -8.72 2.52 -19.36
CA ALA A 16 -8.64 3.57 -20.37
C ALA A 16 -9.57 3.25 -21.55
N GLY A 17 -10.78 3.80 -21.51
CA GLY A 17 -11.63 4.08 -22.68
C GLY A 17 -11.98 5.57 -22.68
N GLN A 18 -11.96 6.23 -23.84
CA GLN A 18 -12.25 7.66 -23.95
C GLN A 18 -13.58 8.03 -23.26
N LEU A 19 -13.52 8.77 -22.16
CA LEU A 19 -14.68 9.10 -21.35
C LEU A 19 -14.83 10.61 -21.16
N ASN A 20 -15.97 11.13 -21.62
CA ASN A 20 -16.51 12.43 -21.25
C ASN A 20 -16.93 12.41 -19.77
N MET A 21 -15.96 12.35 -18.85
CA MET A 21 -16.25 12.40 -17.43
C MET A 21 -16.66 13.83 -17.04
N LYS A 22 -17.84 13.99 -16.45
CA LYS A 22 -18.27 15.25 -15.83
C LYS A 22 -17.23 15.70 -14.78
N ARG A 23 -17.18 17.00 -14.48
CA ARG A 23 -16.22 17.57 -13.52
C ARG A 23 -16.18 16.74 -12.22
N PRO A 24 -14.99 16.41 -11.68
CA PRO A 24 -14.86 15.68 -10.43
C PRO A 24 -15.64 16.36 -9.31
N LEU A 25 -16.37 15.58 -8.51
CA LEU A 25 -17.04 16.08 -7.32
C LEU A 25 -15.99 16.52 -6.30
N LYS A 26 -16.19 17.69 -5.72
CA LYS A 26 -15.26 18.30 -4.77
C LYS A 26 -15.99 18.77 -3.54
N GLU A 27 -15.40 18.50 -2.38
CA GLU A 27 -15.86 19.01 -1.10
C GLU A 27 -14.79 19.91 -0.49
N VAL A 28 -15.21 20.99 0.15
CA VAL A 28 -14.29 21.85 0.89
C VAL A 28 -13.77 21.08 2.08
N ILE A 29 -12.45 21.08 2.29
CA ILE A 29 -11.88 20.49 3.50
C ILE A 29 -12.25 21.37 4.70
N PRO A 30 -13.08 20.89 5.64
CA PRO A 30 -13.50 21.71 6.76
C PRO A 30 -12.37 21.82 7.80
N HIS A 31 -12.33 22.93 8.53
CA HIS A 31 -11.46 23.14 9.70
C HIS A 31 -9.93 23.14 9.45
N VAL A 32 -9.46 23.64 8.30
CA VAL A 32 -8.02 23.82 8.04
C VAL A 32 -7.73 25.27 7.68
N ASN A 33 -6.90 25.95 8.49
CA ASN A 33 -6.37 27.28 8.18
C ASN A 33 -5.21 27.16 7.18
N LEU A 34 -5.55 26.84 5.94
CA LEU A 34 -4.60 26.84 4.83
C LEU A 34 -4.57 28.24 4.19
N TRP A 35 -3.40 28.66 3.71
CA TRP A 35 -3.23 29.94 2.99
C TRP A 35 -4.08 30.02 1.70
N ARG A 36 -4.55 28.87 1.19
CA ARG A 36 -5.63 28.72 0.20
C ARG A 36 -6.57 27.60 0.63
N LYS A 37 -7.87 27.83 0.46
CA LYS A 37 -8.92 26.85 0.72
C LYS A 37 -8.72 25.61 -0.17
N GLY A 38 -8.46 24.46 0.44
CA GLY A 38 -8.29 23.18 -0.25
C GLY A 38 -9.64 22.50 -0.54
N GLU A 39 -9.67 21.69 -1.61
CA GLU A 39 -10.82 20.89 -2.01
C GLU A 39 -10.42 19.41 -2.02
N LEU A 40 -11.19 18.55 -1.34
CA LEU A 40 -11.09 17.10 -1.44
C LEU A 40 -11.90 16.64 -2.65
N VAL A 41 -11.23 15.95 -3.57
CA VAL A 41 -11.92 15.30 -4.70
C VAL A 41 -12.51 13.99 -4.21
N GLN A 42 -13.81 13.80 -4.41
CA GLN A 42 -14.48 12.56 -4.08
C GLN A 42 -13.97 11.42 -4.97
N PRO A 43 -13.83 10.19 -4.43
CA PRO A 43 -13.46 9.03 -5.23
C PRO A 43 -14.42 8.87 -6.41
N ILE A 44 -13.87 8.51 -7.56
CA ILE A 44 -14.70 8.23 -8.73
C ILE A 44 -15.43 6.91 -8.53
N ASP A 45 -16.76 6.94 -8.66
CA ASP A 45 -17.55 5.76 -8.90
C ASP A 45 -17.55 5.50 -10.41
N VAL A 46 -16.95 4.39 -10.83
CA VAL A 46 -16.81 4.06 -12.25
C VAL A 46 -17.98 3.17 -12.66
N PRO A 47 -18.87 3.63 -13.56
CA PRO A 47 -19.96 2.82 -14.05
C PRO A 47 -19.50 1.46 -14.59
N GLN A 48 -20.23 0.39 -14.26
CA GLN A 48 -19.87 -0.98 -14.63
C GLN A 48 -19.68 -1.19 -16.14
N HIS A 49 -20.43 -0.47 -16.98
CA HIS A 49 -20.31 -0.57 -18.44
C HIS A 49 -18.98 -0.05 -19.01
N LEU A 50 -18.15 0.59 -18.17
CA LEU A 50 -16.83 1.11 -18.54
C LEU A 50 -15.70 0.18 -18.13
N TYR A 51 -16.02 -0.90 -17.42
CA TYR A 51 -15.06 -1.94 -17.10
C TYR A 51 -14.66 -2.65 -18.39
N THR A 52 -13.36 -2.71 -18.63
CA THR A 52 -12.78 -3.52 -19.70
C THR A 52 -11.96 -4.63 -19.08
N GLU A 53 -11.58 -5.62 -19.89
CA GLU A 53 -10.65 -6.68 -19.47
C GLU A 53 -9.22 -6.17 -19.26
N LYS A 54 -8.95 -4.90 -19.61
CA LYS A 54 -7.63 -4.29 -19.54
C LYS A 54 -7.53 -3.38 -18.32
N PHE A 55 -6.44 -3.55 -17.58
CA PHE A 55 -6.10 -2.70 -16.45
C PHE A 55 -4.81 -1.93 -16.76
N TYR A 56 -4.76 -0.67 -16.33
CA TYR A 56 -3.60 0.18 -16.48
C TYR A 56 -3.13 0.64 -15.11
N LEU A 57 -1.83 0.64 -14.91
CA LEU A 57 -1.22 1.26 -13.75
C LEU A 57 -1.08 2.76 -13.99
N GLY A 58 -1.48 3.56 -13.01
CA GLY A 58 -1.39 5.02 -13.02
C GLY A 58 -0.63 5.54 -11.81
N ASP A 59 -0.63 6.86 -11.66
CA ASP A 59 0.01 7.58 -10.54
C ASP A 59 1.49 7.20 -10.29
N PHE A 60 2.34 7.61 -11.22
CA PHE A 60 3.79 7.41 -11.13
C PHE A 60 4.50 8.55 -10.38
N GLY A 61 3.79 9.34 -9.58
CA GLY A 61 4.35 10.54 -8.92
C GLY A 61 5.49 10.23 -7.94
N LEU A 62 5.48 9.05 -7.33
CA LEU A 62 6.56 8.56 -6.47
C LEU A 62 7.44 7.49 -7.14
N SER A 63 7.25 7.24 -8.44
CA SER A 63 8.06 6.24 -9.15
C SER A 63 9.47 6.75 -9.40
N MET A 64 10.46 5.87 -9.25
CA MET A 64 11.87 6.19 -9.49
C MET A 64 12.58 5.10 -10.28
N LYS A 65 13.71 5.42 -10.92
CA LYS A 65 14.60 4.38 -11.45
C LYS A 65 15.57 3.96 -10.36
N LEU A 66 15.84 2.65 -10.29
CA LEU A 66 16.85 2.14 -9.37
C LEU A 66 18.23 2.68 -9.80
N GLY A 67 18.97 3.25 -8.85
CA GLY A 67 20.28 3.88 -9.10
C GLY A 67 20.24 5.40 -9.25
N ASP A 68 19.07 6.02 -9.29
CA ASP A 68 18.97 7.49 -9.23
C ASP A 68 19.44 7.98 -7.85
N LEU A 69 20.26 9.04 -7.82
CA LEU A 69 20.80 9.65 -6.59
C LEU A 69 19.71 10.26 -5.70
N VAL A 70 18.54 10.56 -6.27
CA VAL A 70 17.40 11.16 -5.57
C VAL A 70 16.38 10.08 -5.26
N ILE A 71 16.37 9.62 -4.01
CA ILE A 71 15.27 8.81 -3.50
C ILE A 71 14.07 9.73 -3.31
N GLN A 72 12.98 9.46 -4.04
CA GLN A 72 11.72 10.17 -3.84
C GLN A 72 11.24 9.96 -2.40
N LYS A 73 11.02 11.07 -1.69
CA LYS A 73 10.52 11.01 -0.31
C LYS A 73 9.03 10.68 -0.35
N GLY A 74 8.70 9.50 0.13
CA GLY A 74 7.33 9.02 0.22
C GLY A 74 7.29 7.53 0.52
N TYR A 75 6.20 7.09 1.12
CA TYR A 75 5.88 5.68 1.30
C TYR A 75 4.54 5.41 0.64
N PRO A 76 4.35 4.21 0.05
CA PRO A 76 3.00 3.79 -0.27
C PRO A 76 2.15 3.72 1.01
N PRO A 77 0.80 3.76 0.90
CA PRO A 77 -0.06 3.55 2.05
C PRO A 77 0.35 2.29 2.79
N MET A 78 0.38 2.38 4.13
CA MET A 78 0.82 1.32 5.04
C MET A 78 0.37 -0.10 4.64
N PRO A 79 -0.91 -0.35 4.28
CA PRO A 79 -1.37 -1.70 3.95
C PRO A 79 -0.67 -2.33 2.74
N PHE A 80 -0.17 -1.51 1.80
CA PHE A 80 0.50 -1.95 0.59
C PHE A 80 2.03 -1.80 0.69
N CYS A 81 2.53 -1.15 1.73
CA CYS A 81 3.96 -0.97 1.94
C CYS A 81 4.61 -2.31 2.30
N SER A 82 5.74 -2.59 1.65
CA SER A 82 6.49 -3.81 1.91
C SER A 82 7.28 -3.72 3.22
N PRO A 83 7.52 -4.85 3.90
CA PRO A 83 8.16 -4.85 5.20
C PRO A 83 9.58 -4.29 5.13
N ASP A 84 10.33 -4.52 4.06
CA ASP A 84 11.66 -3.93 3.84
C ASP A 84 11.59 -2.38 3.79
N ARG A 85 10.60 -1.81 3.10
CA ARG A 85 10.39 -0.35 3.03
C ARG A 85 10.05 0.25 4.39
N LEU A 86 9.33 -0.50 5.23
CA LEU A 86 9.03 -0.14 6.61
C LEU A 86 10.26 -0.26 7.55
N HIS A 87 11.35 -0.88 7.11
CA HIS A 87 12.57 -1.13 7.90
C HIS A 87 13.82 -0.48 7.29
N ARG A 88 13.70 0.78 6.84
CA ARG A 88 14.78 1.59 6.26
C ARG A 88 15.54 0.94 5.09
N GLN A 89 14.98 -0.09 4.46
CA GLN A 89 15.56 -0.66 3.25
C GLN A 89 15.22 0.25 2.06
N GLY A 90 16.20 0.36 1.15
CA GLY A 90 16.03 1.12 -0.08
C GLY A 90 14.92 0.55 -0.97
N PRO A 91 14.32 1.37 -1.86
CA PRO A 91 13.39 0.87 -2.87
C PRO A 91 14.03 -0.22 -3.72
N SER A 92 13.24 -1.23 -4.09
CA SER A 92 13.69 -2.37 -4.88
C SER A 92 12.56 -2.86 -5.80
N PHE A 93 12.85 -3.72 -6.76
CA PHE A 93 11.77 -4.36 -7.52
C PHE A 93 10.91 -5.29 -6.65
N ALA A 94 11.46 -5.78 -5.52
CA ALA A 94 10.73 -6.65 -4.61
C ALA A 94 9.62 -5.91 -3.84
N CYS A 95 9.82 -4.62 -3.51
CA CYS A 95 8.77 -3.84 -2.83
C CYS A 95 7.53 -3.62 -3.73
N ASP A 96 7.74 -3.50 -5.04
CA ASP A 96 6.65 -3.41 -6.01
C ASP A 96 5.89 -4.73 -6.12
N MET A 97 6.61 -5.85 -6.16
CA MET A 97 6.00 -7.18 -6.19
C MET A 97 5.17 -7.44 -4.94
N TRP A 98 5.64 -7.03 -3.76
CA TRP A 98 4.84 -7.08 -2.53
C TRP A 98 3.53 -6.30 -2.67
N SER A 99 3.62 -5.04 -3.11
CA SER A 99 2.47 -4.15 -3.28
C SER A 99 1.46 -4.75 -4.26
N TYR A 100 1.94 -5.26 -5.40
CA TYR A 100 1.13 -5.96 -6.39
C TYR A 100 0.42 -7.18 -5.80
N MET A 101 1.10 -7.99 -4.99
CA MET A 101 0.49 -9.17 -4.35
C MET A 101 -0.57 -8.81 -3.32
N VAL A 102 -0.37 -7.75 -2.53
CA VAL A 102 -1.40 -7.25 -1.62
C VAL A 102 -2.62 -6.74 -2.38
N ILE A 103 -2.41 -5.99 -3.48
CA ILE A 103 -3.49 -5.49 -4.34
C ILE A 103 -4.25 -6.65 -4.96
N PHE A 104 -3.55 -7.62 -5.55
CA PHE A 104 -4.15 -8.80 -6.17
C PHE A 104 -4.98 -9.59 -5.15
N ALA A 105 -4.42 -9.88 -3.97
CA ALA A 105 -5.15 -10.56 -2.90
C ALA A 105 -6.40 -9.79 -2.48
N ARG A 106 -6.33 -8.45 -2.37
CA ARG A 106 -7.49 -7.62 -2.05
C ARG A 106 -8.57 -7.66 -3.12
N LEU A 107 -8.19 -7.64 -4.40
CA LEU A 107 -9.15 -7.75 -5.50
C LEU A 107 -9.80 -9.13 -5.55
N TYR A 108 -9.02 -10.17 -5.26
CA TYR A 108 -9.48 -11.56 -5.31
C TYR A 108 -10.38 -11.92 -4.13
N PHE A 109 -9.97 -11.60 -2.89
CA PHE A 109 -10.72 -11.95 -1.67
C PHE A 109 -11.73 -10.87 -1.23
N GLY A 110 -11.61 -9.64 -1.74
CA GLY A 110 -12.43 -8.49 -1.32
C GLY A 110 -11.95 -7.78 -0.04
N TYR A 111 -10.93 -8.30 0.65
CA TYR A 111 -10.35 -7.73 1.87
C TYR A 111 -8.81 -7.82 1.87
N LEU A 112 -8.14 -7.04 2.73
CA LEU A 112 -6.68 -7.04 2.81
C LEU A 112 -6.14 -8.36 3.39
N PRO A 113 -5.05 -8.93 2.84
CA PRO A 113 -4.43 -10.13 3.41
C PRO A 113 -3.87 -9.87 4.82
N PHE A 114 -3.41 -8.65 5.10
CA PHE A 114 -2.84 -8.22 6.39
C PHE A 114 -3.61 -7.00 6.93
N PRO A 115 -4.84 -7.17 7.44
CA PRO A 115 -5.60 -6.05 7.99
C PRO A 115 -4.95 -5.58 9.30
N ASP A 116 -4.91 -4.27 9.55
CA ASP A 116 -4.57 -3.76 10.87
C ASP A 116 -5.66 -4.17 11.87
N GLN A 117 -5.30 -4.99 12.86
CA GLN A 117 -6.18 -5.44 13.94
C GLN A 117 -5.95 -4.64 15.23
N GLY A 118 -5.53 -3.38 15.11
CA GLY A 118 -5.19 -2.50 16.24
C GLY A 118 -3.78 -2.74 16.80
N GLN A 119 -2.95 -3.52 16.11
CA GLN A 119 -1.56 -3.80 16.49
C GLN A 119 -0.56 -3.33 15.42
N GLY A 120 -1.03 -2.67 14.36
CA GLY A 120 -0.25 -2.26 13.22
C GLY A 120 -0.11 -3.34 12.16
N GLU A 121 0.11 -2.92 10.93
CA GLU A 121 0.20 -3.77 9.75
C GLU A 121 1.35 -4.78 9.85
N VAL A 122 2.48 -4.37 10.43
CA VAL A 122 3.65 -5.24 10.63
C VAL A 122 3.34 -6.41 11.58
N SER A 123 2.55 -6.17 12.63
CA SER A 123 2.09 -7.24 13.52
C SER A 123 1.25 -8.27 12.78
N SER A 124 0.37 -7.81 11.89
CA SER A 124 -0.43 -8.70 11.04
C SER A 124 0.43 -9.47 10.05
N MET A 125 1.44 -8.84 9.43
CA MET A 125 2.40 -9.52 8.57
C MET A 125 3.15 -10.62 9.34
N ALA A 126 3.72 -10.29 10.51
CA ALA A 126 4.49 -11.23 11.31
C ALA A 126 3.65 -12.43 11.78
N LYS A 127 2.40 -12.20 12.17
CA LYS A 127 1.47 -13.28 12.54
C LYS A 127 1.13 -14.20 11.37
N CYS A 128 0.96 -13.66 10.17
CA CYS A 128 0.53 -14.43 9.00
C CYS A 128 1.69 -15.15 8.31
N LEU A 129 2.87 -14.53 8.26
CA LEU A 129 4.02 -14.97 7.48
C LEU A 129 5.18 -15.51 8.32
N GLY A 130 5.17 -15.23 9.63
CA GLY A 130 6.30 -15.50 10.52
C GLY A 130 7.16 -14.27 10.75
N PRO A 131 8.20 -14.40 11.58
CA PRO A 131 9.00 -13.27 12.02
C PRO A 131 9.75 -12.61 10.86
N LEU A 132 9.93 -11.30 10.98
CA LEU A 132 10.82 -10.52 10.13
C LEU A 132 12.29 -10.85 10.47
N PRO A 133 13.24 -10.58 9.55
CA PRO A 133 14.65 -10.81 9.80
C PRO A 133 15.14 -10.06 11.05
N GLU A 134 15.90 -10.74 11.91
CA GLU A 134 16.41 -10.16 13.16
C GLU A 134 17.26 -8.91 12.92
N GLN A 135 18.04 -8.89 11.82
CA GLN A 135 18.86 -7.73 11.46
C GLN A 135 18.05 -6.45 11.15
N TRP A 136 16.72 -6.55 11.00
CA TRP A 136 15.85 -5.39 10.79
C TRP A 136 15.39 -4.75 12.10
N LYS A 137 15.66 -5.38 13.25
CA LYS A 137 15.31 -4.83 14.56
C LYS A 137 15.95 -3.46 14.76
N GLY A 138 15.13 -2.48 15.15
CA GLY A 138 15.55 -1.08 15.32
C GLY A 138 15.60 -0.26 14.02
N LEU A 139 15.29 -0.86 12.86
CA LEU A 139 15.21 -0.15 11.59
C LEU A 139 13.79 0.29 11.21
N TYR A 140 12.78 -0.04 12.01
CA TYR A 140 11.41 0.37 11.74
C TYR A 140 11.26 1.89 11.61
N THR A 141 10.53 2.36 10.60
CA THR A 141 10.45 3.79 10.25
C THR A 141 9.41 4.57 11.06
N HIS A 142 8.54 3.88 11.80
CA HIS A 142 7.50 4.50 12.63
C HIS A 142 7.71 4.17 14.13
N SER A 143 6.93 4.79 15.01
CA SER A 143 6.91 4.45 16.43
C SER A 143 6.15 3.14 16.68
N GLY A 144 6.36 2.53 17.85
CA GLY A 144 5.62 1.34 18.27
C GLY A 144 6.14 0.02 17.67
N ALA A 145 7.43 -0.07 17.38
CA ALA A 145 8.05 -1.35 17.02
C ALA A 145 7.88 -2.36 18.15
N LEU A 146 7.51 -3.60 17.83
CA LEU A 146 7.42 -4.70 18.79
C LEU A 146 8.57 -5.68 18.58
N ASP A 147 9.21 -6.08 19.67
CA ASP A 147 10.30 -7.06 19.65
C ASP A 147 9.85 -8.42 19.11
N SER A 148 8.59 -8.78 19.33
CA SER A 148 8.01 -10.03 18.81
C SER A 148 8.02 -10.11 17.29
N TRP A 149 8.05 -9.00 16.56
CA TRP A 149 8.13 -9.04 15.09
C TRP A 149 9.40 -9.73 14.59
N TYR A 150 10.45 -9.78 15.41
CA TYR A 150 11.77 -10.27 15.03
C TYR A 150 12.18 -11.56 15.77
N ASP A 151 11.29 -12.12 16.59
CA ASP A 151 11.56 -13.35 17.33
C ASP A 151 11.57 -14.55 16.37
N GLN A 152 12.75 -15.06 16.03
CA GLN A 152 12.91 -16.17 15.08
C GLN A 152 12.33 -17.50 15.58
N HIS A 153 11.96 -17.59 16.86
CA HIS A 153 11.27 -18.74 17.43
C HIS A 153 9.74 -18.65 17.27
N GLN A 154 9.22 -17.51 16.82
CA GLN A 154 7.79 -17.34 16.59
C GLN A 154 7.33 -18.16 15.39
N ILE A 155 6.25 -18.92 15.58
CA ILE A 155 5.57 -19.66 14.52
C ILE A 155 4.38 -18.80 14.03
N PRO A 156 4.12 -18.73 12.71
CA PRO A 156 2.92 -18.10 12.19
C PRO A 156 1.67 -18.67 12.86
N ASP A 157 0.73 -17.81 13.26
CA ASP A 157 -0.50 -18.27 13.90
C ASP A 157 -1.37 -18.99 12.86
N PRO A 158 -1.69 -20.28 13.03
CA PRO A 158 -2.50 -21.03 12.07
C PRO A 158 -3.83 -20.37 11.73
N LYS A 159 -4.45 -19.68 12.72
CA LYS A 159 -5.72 -18.97 12.55
C LYS A 159 -5.61 -17.78 11.62
N TYR A 160 -4.45 -17.13 11.59
CA TYR A 160 -4.21 -15.94 10.76
C TYR A 160 -3.40 -16.25 9.49
N SER A 161 -2.97 -17.49 9.30
CA SER A 161 -2.28 -17.92 8.08
C SER A 161 -3.07 -17.56 6.82
N LEU A 162 -2.37 -17.25 5.71
CA LEU A 162 -3.05 -16.97 4.45
C LEU A 162 -3.88 -18.17 3.96
N ALA A 163 -3.41 -19.39 4.21
CA ALA A 163 -4.13 -20.60 3.83
C ALA A 163 -5.48 -20.73 4.56
N ALA A 164 -5.58 -20.27 5.81
CA ALA A 164 -6.83 -20.27 6.57
C ALA A 164 -7.86 -19.24 6.08
N LYS A 165 -7.50 -18.37 5.13
CA LYS A 165 -8.34 -17.30 4.58
C LYS A 165 -8.93 -17.62 3.19
N ILE A 166 -8.54 -18.76 2.62
CA ILE A 166 -9.04 -19.31 1.35
C ILE A 166 -10.15 -20.30 1.65
#